data_AF-A0A5K0XR09-F1
#
_entry.id   AF-A0A5K0XR09-F1
#
_cell.length_a   1.000
_cell.length_b   1.000
_cell.length_c   1.000
_cell.angle_alpha   90.00
_cell.angle_beta   90.00
_cell.angle_gamma   90.00
#
_symmetry.space_group_name_H-M   'P 1'
#
loop_
_entity.id
_entity.type
_entity.pdbx_description
1 polymer ?
#
loop_
_entity_poly.entity_id
_entity_poly.type
_entity_poly.pdbx_seq_one_letter_code
_entity_poly.pdbx_strand_id
1 'polypeptide(L)' 'LLSFYKFPGDEIPIVRGSALSALQGTNEEIGKKAILKLMDAVDEYIPEPVRQLDKPFLMPIEDVFSIQ' A
#
# COMPACT_ATOMS: atom_id res chain seq x y z
N LEU A 1 -6.87 -8.93 17.78
CA LEU A 1 -5.49 -9.03 17.25
C LEU A 1 -5.02 -7.71 16.64
N LEU A 2 -5.71 -7.14 15.65
CA LEU A 2 -5.34 -5.83 15.08
C LEU A 2 -5.38 -4.69 16.12
N SER A 3 -6.49 -4.56 16.86
CA SER A 3 -6.62 -3.56 17.94
C SER A 3 -5.65 -3.79 19.10
N PHE A 4 -5.21 -5.05 19.31
CA PHE A 4 -4.20 -5.37 20.32
C PHE A 4 -2.82 -4.79 19.96
N TYR A 5 -2.48 -4.75 18.67
CA TYR A 5 -1.26 -4.11 18.16
C TYR A 5 -1.44 -2.62 17.83
N LYS A 6 -2.51 -1.98 18.35
CA LYS A 6 -2.82 -0.55 18.15
C LYS A 6 -3.13 -0.15 16.70
N PHE A 7 -3.53 -1.10 15.86
CA PHE A 7 -4.11 -0.80 14.56
C PHE A 7 -5.62 -0.59 14.68
N PRO A 8 -6.24 0.21 13.80
CA PRO A 8 -7.68 0.46 13.83
C PRO A 8 -8.46 -0.76 13.32
N GLY A 9 -8.59 -1.79 14.18
CA GLY A 9 -9.14 -3.10 13.80
C GLY A 9 -10.56 -3.10 13.26
N ASP A 10 -11.36 -2.07 13.60
CA ASP A 10 -12.75 -1.93 13.16
C ASP A 10 -12.89 -1.13 11.86
N GLU A 11 -11.88 -0.34 11.49
CA GLU A 11 -11.90 0.53 10.29
C GLU A 11 -11.10 -0.07 9.13
N ILE A 12 -10.29 -1.11 9.38
CA ILE A 12 -9.48 -1.75 8.35
C ILE A 12 -10.36 -2.51 7.35
N PRO A 13 -10.21 -2.25 6.03
CA PRO A 13 -10.95 -3.00 5.02
C PRO A 13 -10.52 -4.47 5.00
N ILE A 14 -11.50 -5.37 5.09
CA ILE A 14 -11.28 -6.83 5.03
C ILE A 14 -11.99 -7.39 3.79
N VAL A 15 -11.22 -7.76 2.77
CA VAL A 15 -11.73 -8.40 1.56
C VAL A 15 -11.64 -9.93 1.70
N ARG A 16 -12.77 -10.61 1.54
CA ARG A 16 -12.84 -12.08 1.59
C ARG A 16 -12.71 -12.66 0.18
N GLY A 17 -11.77 -13.58 -0.02
CA GLY A 17 -11.52 -14.22 -1.30
C GLY A 17 -10.58 -15.41 -1.20
N SER A 18 -10.23 -15.98 -2.34
CA SER A 18 -9.33 -17.12 -2.49
C SER A 18 -8.22 -16.78 -3.48
N ALA A 19 -6.99 -16.60 -2.98
CA ALA A 19 -5.82 -16.36 -3.81
C ALA A 19 -5.51 -17.56 -4.74
N LEU A 20 -5.77 -18.79 -4.28
CA LEU A 20 -5.60 -19.99 -5.08
C LEU A 20 -6.58 -20.05 -6.25
N SER A 21 -7.85 -19.66 -6.02
CA SER A 21 -8.85 -19.58 -7.08
C SER A 21 -8.56 -18.45 -8.08
N ALA A 22 -7.95 -17.35 -7.63
CA ALA A 22 -7.47 -16.29 -8.52
C ALA A 22 -6.33 -16.79 -9.42
N LEU A 23 -5.37 -17.53 -8.86
CA LEU A 23 -4.21 -18.06 -9.60
C LEU A 23 -4.59 -19.16 -10.59
N GLN A 24 -5.51 -20.04 -10.20
CA GLN A 24 -5.93 -21.19 -11.01
C GLN A 24 -7.07 -20.86 -11.98
N GLY A 25 -7.67 -19.66 -11.90
CA GLY A 25 -8.78 -19.24 -12.77
C GLY A 25 -10.07 -20.06 -12.60
N THR A 26 -10.22 -20.78 -11.49
CA THR A 26 -11.34 -21.71 -11.26
C THR A 26 -12.64 -21.02 -10.86
N ASN A 27 -12.57 -19.84 -10.23
CA ASN A 27 -13.73 -19.05 -9.86
C ASN A 27 -13.39 -17.56 -9.85
N GLU A 28 -13.96 -16.80 -10.79
CA GLU A 28 -13.67 -15.37 -10.95
C GLU A 28 -14.22 -14.49 -9.81
N GLU A 29 -15.33 -14.87 -9.17
CA GLU A 29 -15.97 -14.07 -8.11
C GLU A 29 -15.12 -14.03 -6.84
N ILE A 30 -14.70 -15.20 -6.36
CA ILE A 30 -13.87 -15.31 -5.15
C ILE A 30 -12.37 -15.15 -5.47
N GLY A 31 -11.99 -15.27 -6.74
CA GLY A 31 -10.61 -15.13 -7.20
C GLY A 31 -10.33 -13.73 -7.72
N LYS A 32 -10.36 -13.58 -9.06
CA LYS A 32 -9.96 -12.35 -9.76
C LYS A 32 -10.67 -11.09 -9.23
N LYS A 33 -12.00 -11.15 -9.04
CA LYS A 33 -12.78 -10.00 -8.54
C LYS A 33 -12.45 -9.66 -7.09
N ALA A 34 -12.17 -10.65 -6.25
CA ALA A 34 -11.73 -10.40 -4.88
C ALA A 34 -10.33 -9.76 -4.84
N ILE A 35 -9.42 -10.15 -5.74
CA ILE A 35 -8.09 -9.52 -5.85
C ILE A 35 -8.20 -8.08 -6.35
N LEU A 36 -9.04 -7.80 -7.35
CA LEU A 36 -9.27 -6.42 -7.80
C LEU A 36 -9.82 -5.54 -6.67
N LYS A 37 -10.83 -6.02 -5.94
CA LYS A 37 -11.36 -5.33 -4.76
C LYS A 37 -10.31 -5.12 -3.65
N LEU A 38 -9.37 -6.06 -3.51
CA LEU A 38 -8.27 -5.91 -2.57
C LEU A 38 -7.33 -4.78 -2.99
N MET A 39 -7.00 -4.68 -4.28
CA MET A 39 -6.16 -3.60 -4.79
C MET A 39 -6.87 -2.25 -4.69
N ASP A 40 -8.17 -2.19 -5.00
CA ASP A 40 -8.97 -0.96 -4.83
C ASP A 40 -8.95 -0.49 -3.36
N ALA A 41 -9.12 -1.41 -2.41
CA ALA A 41 -9.07 -1.09 -0.99
C ALA A 41 -7.67 -0.66 -0.51
N VAL A 42 -6.60 -1.16 -1.14
CA VAL A 42 -5.22 -0.73 -0.87
C VAL A 42 -5.02 0.71 -1.33
N ASP A 43 -5.45 1.02 -2.55
CA ASP A 43 -5.30 2.36 -3.13
C ASP A 43 -6.12 3.42 -2.37
N GLU A 44 -7.30 3.05 -1.86
CA GLU A 44 -8.16 3.96 -1.09
C GLU A 44 -7.70 4.14 0.37
N TYR A 45 -7.27 3.06 1.03
CA TYR A 45 -6.96 3.06 2.45
C TYR A 45 -5.52 3.48 2.78
N ILE A 46 -4.56 3.21 1.90
CA ILE A 46 -3.15 3.55 2.12
C ILE A 46 -2.84 4.91 1.48
N PRO A 47 -2.58 5.95 2.28
CA PRO A 47 -2.27 7.27 1.73
C PRO A 47 -0.94 7.25 0.98
N GLU A 48 -0.87 8.00 -0.12
CA GLU A 48 0.39 8.20 -0.83
C GLU A 48 1.45 8.86 0.07
N PRO A 49 2.71 8.41 0.01
CA PRO A 49 3.79 9.03 0.79
C PRO A 49 3.95 10.51 0.43
N VAL A 50 3.74 11.38 1.43
CA VAL A 50 3.85 12.83 1.23
C VAL A 50 5.32 13.22 1.04
N ARG A 51 5.62 13.85 -0.09
CA ARG A 51 6.90 14.52 -0.31
C ARG A 51 6.99 15.75 0.58
N GLN A 52 8.02 15.80 1.43
CA GLN A 52 8.17 16.83 2.45
C GLN A 52 8.76 18.13 1.89
N LEU A 53 8.01 18.80 1.01
CA LEU A 53 8.44 20.03 0.33
C LEU A 53 8.39 21.28 1.23
N ASP A 54 7.52 21.26 2.25
CA ASP A 54 7.36 22.39 3.18
C ASP A 54 8.40 22.39 4.32
N LYS A 55 9.25 21.36 4.38
CA LYS A 55 10.32 21.28 5.37
C LYS A 55 11.53 22.10 4.93
N PRO A 56 12.41 22.51 5.87
CA PRO A 56 13.68 23.13 5.51
C PRO A 56 14.42 22.26 4.49
N PHE A 57 14.92 22.90 3.44
CA PHE A 57 15.69 22.23 2.40
C PHE A 57 16.88 21.47 3.01
N LEU A 58 16.97 20.19 2.69
CA LEU A 58 18.03 19.32 3.14
C LEU A 58 18.58 18.57 1.94
N MET A 59 19.84 18.85 1.60
CA MET A 59 20.58 18.17 0.55
C MET A 59 21.87 17.62 1.15
N PRO A 60 21.94 16.30 1.40
CA PRO A 60 23.18 15.67 1.80
C PRO A 60 24.20 15.82 0.66
N ILE A 61 25.40 16.32 0.95
CA ILE A 61 26.47 16.41 -0.04
C ILE A 61 27.01 14.99 -0.26
N GLU A 62 26.91 14.49 -1.49
CA GLU A 62 27.43 13.16 -1.86
C GLU A 62 28.89 13.23 -2.33
N ASP A 63 29.25 14.24 -3.14
CA ASP A 63 30.61 14.43 -3.66
C ASP A 63 30.88 15.92 -3.98
N VAL A 64 32.16 16.32 -4.03
CA VAL A 64 32.59 17.70 -4.30
C VAL A 64 33.49 17.73 -5.53
N PHE A 65 33.06 18.42 -6.58
CA PHE A 65 33.84 18.64 -7.79
C PHE A 65 34.34 20.09 -7.87
N SER A 66 35.59 20.27 -8.31
CA SER A 66 36.15 21.58 -8.63
C SER A 66 36.03 21.85 -10.12
N ILE A 67 35.44 22.99 -10.49
CA ILE A 67 35.31 23.43 -11.89
C ILE A 67 36.43 24.44 -12.17
N GLN A 68 37.18 24.24 -13.25
CA GLN A 68 38.19 25.17 -13.78
C GLN A 68 37.65 25.91 -15.01
#